data_AF-A0AAV6YWK3-F1
#
_entry.id   AF-A0AAV6YWK3-F1
#
_cell.length_a   1.000
_cell.length_b   1.000
_cell.length_c   1.000
_cell.angle_alpha   90.00
_cell.angle_beta   90.00
_cell.angle_gamma   90.00
#
_symmetry.space_group_name_H-M   'P 1'
#
loop_
_entity.id
_entity.type
_entity.pdbx_description
1 polymer ?
#
loop_
_entity_poly.entity_id
_entity_poly.type
_entity_poly.pdbx_seq_one_letter_code
_entity_poly.pdbx_strand_id
1 'polypeptide(L)'
;MHRVRAELGHFPGTPRGALAETTAVVSDRSQDIVIVHGRRTPICKAKRGGFKETTPDELLASVMTAVLKDVNLRPELLGDICVGE
;
A
#
# COMPACT_ATOMS: atom_id res chain seq x y z
N MET A 1 29.41 19.54 0.79
CA MET A 1 28.96 18.26 0.18
C MET A 1 29.80 17.07 0.67
N HIS A 2 30.00 16.88 1.98
CA HIS A 2 30.85 15.80 2.52
C HIS A 2 30.20 14.93 3.61
N ARG A 3 29.02 15.31 4.13
CA ARG A 3 28.37 14.59 5.25
C ARG A 3 27.43 13.46 4.79
N VAL A 4 26.86 13.55 3.59
CA VAL A 4 25.92 12.54 3.04
C VAL A 4 26.61 11.20 2.78
N ARG A 5 27.95 11.18 2.61
CA ARG A 5 28.71 9.95 2.33
C ARG A 5 29.00 9.11 3.57
N ALA A 6 28.92 9.67 4.78
CA ALA A 6 29.25 8.95 6.01
C ALA A 6 28.09 8.07 6.52
N GLU A 7 26.84 8.48 6.30
CA GLU A 7 25.67 7.75 6.83
C GLU A 7 25.24 6.54 5.98
N LEU A 8 25.70 6.46 4.73
CA LEU A 8 25.41 5.33 3.83
C LEU A 8 26.31 4.11 4.07
N GLY A 9 27.32 4.20 4.95
CA GLY A 9 28.28 3.13 5.18
C GLY A 9 27.81 2.02 6.13
N HIS A 10 26.66 2.18 6.80
CA HIS A 10 26.22 1.27 7.87
C HIS A 10 24.84 0.64 7.62
N PHE A 11 24.21 0.92 6.48
CA PHE A 11 22.99 0.23 6.07
C PHE A 11 23.40 -1.12 5.45
N PRO A 12 23.00 -2.29 6.01
CA PRO A 12 23.17 -3.58 5.35
C PRO A 12 22.07 -3.70 4.29
N GLY A 13 22.09 -2.80 3.32
CA GLY A 13 21.15 -2.76 2.21
C GLY A 13 21.96 -2.71 0.93
N THR A 14 21.98 -3.83 0.22
CA THR A 14 22.55 -3.92 -1.13
C THR A 14 22.06 -2.73 -1.97
N PRO A 15 22.95 -1.94 -2.61
CA PRO A 15 22.51 -0.90 -3.51
C PRO A 15 22.06 -1.58 -4.80
N ARG A 16 20.84 -2.13 -4.80
CA ARG A 16 20.21 -2.65 -6.00
C ARG A 16 19.57 -1.50 -6.76
N GLY A 17 20.42 -0.58 -7.21
CA GLY A 17 20.17 0.16 -8.45
C GLY A 17 20.36 -0.80 -9.61
N ALA A 18 19.50 -1.81 -9.71
CA ALA A 18 19.38 -2.63 -10.89
C ALA A 18 18.10 -2.17 -11.57
N LEU A 19 18.24 -1.64 -12.78
CA LEU A 19 17.20 -1.78 -13.80
C LEU A 19 16.66 -3.21 -13.64
N ALA A 20 15.37 -3.35 -13.32
CA ALA A 20 14.74 -4.65 -13.20
C ALA A 20 14.72 -5.27 -14.59
N GLU A 21 15.82 -5.93 -14.94
CA GLU A 21 15.92 -6.85 -16.05
C GLU A 21 14.91 -7.95 -15.74
N THR A 22 13.71 -7.82 -16.33
CA THR A 22 12.66 -8.83 -16.21
C THR A 22 13.08 -9.97 -17.11
N THR A 23 14.06 -10.76 -16.65
CA THR A 23 14.21 -12.13 -17.11
C THR A 23 13.00 -12.86 -16.55
N ALA A 24 11.94 -12.97 -17.36
CA ALA A 24 10.77 -13.76 -17.03
C ALA A 24 11.23 -15.22 -16.97
N VAL A 25 11.64 -15.66 -15.78
CA VAL A 25 11.74 -17.07 -15.46
C VAL A 25 10.33 -17.63 -15.64
N VAL A 26 10.15 -18.58 -16.56
CA VAL A 26 8.86 -19.27 -16.74
C VAL A 26 8.69 -20.23 -15.57
N SER A 27 8.34 -19.66 -14.43
CA SER A 27 7.91 -20.38 -13.24
C SER A 27 6.38 -20.48 -13.27
N ASP A 28 5.81 -21.52 -12.66
CA ASP A 28 4.36 -21.59 -12.46
C ASP A 28 3.93 -20.42 -11.56
N ARG A 29 3.25 -19.43 -12.15
CA ARG A 29 2.80 -18.19 -11.49
C ARG A 29 1.41 -18.32 -10.88
N SER A 30 0.85 -19.53 -10.82
CA SER A 30 -0.50 -19.77 -10.27
C SER A 30 -0.61 -19.44 -8.78
N GLN A 31 0.52 -19.38 -8.06
CA GLN A 31 0.60 -19.11 -6.62
C GLN A 31 1.13 -17.71 -6.28
N ASP A 32 1.31 -16.85 -7.27
CA ASP A 32 1.82 -15.49 -7.03
C ASP A 32 0.80 -14.66 -6.24
N ILE A 33 1.27 -13.96 -5.21
CA ILE A 33 0.46 -13.01 -4.46
C ILE A 33 0.40 -11.70 -5.25
N VAL A 34 -0.80 -11.27 -5.62
CA VAL A 34 -1.02 -10.11 -6.49
C VAL A 34 -1.84 -9.01 -5.80
N ILE A 35 -1.57 -7.76 -6.18
CA ILE A 35 -2.38 -6.60 -5.78
C ILE A 35 -3.49 -6.41 -6.82
N VAL A 36 -4.74 -6.58 -6.42
CA VAL A 36 -5.90 -6.51 -7.33
C VAL A 36 -6.37 -5.07 -7.54
N HIS A 37 -6.54 -4.32 -6.45
CA HIS A 37 -7.09 -2.97 -6.49
C HIS A 37 -6.62 -2.14 -5.29
N GLY A 38 -6.74 -0.81 -5.37
CA GLY A 38 -6.39 0.11 -4.29
C GLY A 38 -7.14 1.43 -4.37
N ARG A 39 -7.76 1.83 -3.25
CA ARG A 39 -8.38 3.14 -3.04
C ARG A 39 -7.82 3.78 -1.79
N ARG A 40 -7.92 5.10 -1.73
CA ARG A 40 -7.58 5.90 -0.56
C ARG A 40 -8.54 7.06 -0.40
N THR A 41 -8.65 7.57 0.82
CA THR A 41 -9.32 8.84 1.06
C THR A 41 -8.48 10.02 0.52
N PRO A 42 -9.12 11.17 0.26
CA PRO A 42 -8.41 12.44 0.13
C PRO A 42 -7.61 12.76 1.40
N ILE A 43 -6.49 13.45 1.25
CA ILE A 43 -5.71 13.88 2.42
C ILE A 43 -6.20 15.28 2.81
N CYS A 44 -6.77 15.39 4.02
CA CYS A 44 -7.25 16.65 4.58
C CYS A 44 -6.31 17.15 5.68
N LYS A 45 -6.27 18.48 5.89
CA LYS A 45 -5.55 19.07 7.02
C LYS A 45 -6.20 18.65 8.35
N ALA A 46 -5.39 18.24 9.32
CA ALA A 46 -5.87 17.93 10.67
C ALA A 46 -6.58 19.15 11.29
N LYS A 47 -7.66 18.90 12.05
CA LYS A 47 -8.47 19.88 12.80
C LYS A 47 -9.19 20.97 11.99
N ARG A 48 -8.77 21.26 10.75
CA ARG A 48 -9.30 22.36 9.92
C ARG A 48 -9.72 21.94 8.51
N GLY A 49 -9.40 20.72 8.09
CA GLY A 49 -9.76 20.19 6.77
C GLY A 49 -11.15 19.54 6.75
N GLY A 50 -11.49 18.95 5.59
CA GLY A 50 -12.80 18.35 5.35
C GLY A 50 -13.16 17.18 6.29
N PHE A 51 -12.15 16.45 6.77
CA PHE A 51 -12.32 15.33 7.70
C PHE A 51 -12.11 15.70 9.18
N LYS A 52 -12.27 16.98 9.55
CA LYS A 52 -12.01 17.42 10.93
C LYS A 52 -12.97 16.81 11.96
N GLU A 53 -14.21 16.52 11.56
CA GLU A 53 -15.25 15.90 12.40
C GLU A 53 -15.49 14.42 12.03
N THR A 54 -14.68 13.85 11.14
CA THR A 54 -14.84 12.49 10.64
C THR A 54 -13.95 11.56 11.45
N THR A 55 -14.53 10.51 12.02
CA THR A 55 -13.79 9.55 12.82
C THR A 55 -13.01 8.57 11.92
N PRO A 56 -11.91 7.95 12.40
CA PRO A 56 -11.08 7.06 11.58
C PRO A 56 -11.82 5.84 11.01
N ASP A 57 -12.80 5.32 11.75
CA ASP A 57 -13.67 4.21 11.34
C ASP A 57 -14.57 4.58 10.16
N GLU A 58 -15.11 5.81 10.10
CA GLU A 58 -15.85 6.29 8.93
C GLU A 58 -14.94 6.40 7.69
N LEU A 59 -13.72 6.92 7.87
CA LEU A 59 -12.74 6.98 6.80
C LEU A 59 -12.37 5.59 6.29
N LEU A 60 -12.13 4.64 7.21
CA LEU A 60 -11.79 3.26 6.89
C LEU A 60 -12.96 2.54 6.18
N ALA A 61 -14.18 2.67 6.69
CA ALA A 61 -15.38 2.10 6.10
C ALA A 61 -15.60 2.59 4.65
N SER A 62 -15.32 3.88 4.41
CA SER A 62 -15.48 4.48 3.07
C SER A 62 -14.59 3.81 2.02
N VAL A 63 -13.32 3.53 2.35
CA VAL A 63 -12.38 2.94 1.40
C VAL A 63 -12.61 1.45 1.23
N MET A 64 -12.92 0.71 2.31
CA MET A 64 -13.23 -0.71 2.22
C MET A 64 -14.48 -0.95 1.35
N THR A 65 -15.52 -0.14 1.55
CA THR A 65 -16.74 -0.20 0.75
C THR A 65 -16.47 0.16 -0.72
N ALA A 66 -15.64 1.17 -0.99
CA ALA A 66 -15.30 1.56 -2.35
C ALA A 66 -14.55 0.46 -3.10
N VAL A 67 -13.55 -0.17 -2.46
CA VAL A 67 -12.79 -1.27 -3.05
C VAL A 67 -13.72 -2.44 -3.39
N LEU A 68 -14.55 -2.89 -2.44
CA LEU A 68 -15.49 -4.01 -2.65
C LEU A 68 -16.43 -3.77 -3.83
N LYS A 69 -16.90 -2.53 -3.99
CA LYS A 69 -17.74 -2.12 -5.12
C LYS A 69 -16.99 -2.14 -6.44
N ASP A 70 -15.77 -1.61 -6.48
CA ASP A 70 -14.97 -1.51 -7.71
C ASP A 70 -14.57 -2.89 -8.25
N VAL A 71 -14.22 -3.82 -7.35
CA VAL A 71 -13.87 -5.20 -7.74
C VAL A 71 -15.08 -6.14 -7.80
N ASN A 72 -16.27 -5.66 -7.41
CA ASN A 72 -17.49 -6.45 -7.26
C ASN A 72 -17.27 -7.77 -6.50
N LEU A 73 -16.51 -7.69 -5.41
CA LEU A 73 -16.17 -8.84 -4.58
C LEU A 73 -17.18 -8.99 -3.45
N ARG A 74 -17.64 -10.22 -3.24
CA ARG A 74 -18.46 -10.59 -2.09
C ARG A 74 -17.63 -10.50 -0.81
N PRO A 75 -18.09 -9.77 0.23
CA PRO A 75 -17.33 -9.62 1.48
C PRO A 75 -16.98 -10.95 2.15
N GLU A 76 -17.81 -11.98 1.98
CA GLU A 76 -17.62 -13.30 2.59
C GLU A 76 -16.41 -14.07 2.01
N LEU A 77 -15.84 -13.62 0.90
CA LEU A 77 -14.64 -14.20 0.29
C LEU A 77 -13.33 -13.63 0.86
N LEU A 78 -13.39 -12.57 1.68
CA LEU A 78 -12.22 -12.04 2.34
C LEU A 78 -11.79 -12.99 3.46
N GLY A 79 -10.56 -13.48 3.38
CA GLY A 79 -9.99 -14.38 4.40
C GLY A 79 -9.46 -13.66 5.63
N ASP A 80 -8.99 -12.41 5.47
CA ASP A 80 -8.44 -11.59 6.55
C ASP A 80 -8.44 -10.10 6.18
N ILE A 81 -8.37 -9.22 7.19
CA ILE A 81 -8.24 -7.77 7.04
C ILE A 81 -7.19 -7.25 8.02
N CYS A 82 -6.05 -6.83 7.48
CA CYS A 82 -5.00 -6.17 8.26
C CYS A 82 -5.15 -4.64 8.18
N VAL A 83 -5.29 -3.99 9.33
CA VAL A 83 -5.35 -2.53 9.47
C VAL A 83 -4.13 -2.05 10.23
N GLY A 84 -3.44 -1.03 9.71
CA GLY A 84 -2.31 -0.41 10.41
C GLY A 84 -2.76 0.39 11.63
N GLU A 85 -1.99 0.32 12.70
CA GLU A 85 -2.15 1.16 13.90
C GLU A 85 -1.67 2.61 13.68
#